data_AF-A0AAD9ZNQ5-F1
#
_entry.id   AF-A0AAD9ZNQ5-F1
#
_cell.length_a   1.000
_cell.length_b   1.000
_cell.length_c   1.000
_cell.angle_alpha   90.00
_cell.angle_beta   90.00
_cell.angle_gamma   90.00
#
_symmetry.space_group_name_H-M   'P 1'
#
loop_
_entity.id
_entity.type
_entity.pdbx_description
1 polymer ?
#
loop_
_entity_poly.entity_id
_entity_poly.type
_entity_poly.pdbx_seq_one_letter_code
_entity_poly.pdbx_strand_id
1 'polypeptide(L)'
;MTSLVWSHKPLLGPYLLSRELEIFSKLVSCRSVLGTHNYRSSIPAMDETTEKRQMRKQNKKRQPLEEKTTLTLLITNPEEDIEDLFSENEVKQIRVSLLEWYDESQRELPWRQRSESESDSGEEEKRAYGVWVSEIMLQQTRVQTVIEYYNRWMKKWPSIHHLSQASLEEVNEMWAGLGYYRRARFLLEGAKMIVDGGGGFPNTVSALLKVPGIGNYTAGAIASIAFKEAVPVVDGNVIRVLARLKSISANPKDSLTVKKFWKLAAQLVDPCWPGDFNQSLMELGATVCTPLNPSCVSCPVSGQCRVLSMSKHDSSVLVTDYPIKVEKTKQRHDISAACVVEILGGQDGSEINQPDSRFLLVKRPDEGLLAGLWEFPSVMLDEEVDLTRRRKEVDCFLKKSFSLDSKKNCSIVSREDVGEFVHIFSHIRLKVYVELLILRLKGGMNDWLEKQNKGTMAWKCVDNEALSNMGLTSGVRKVYTMVEKFKQKGSTTNSISSRKRTSSKKLRCS
;
A
#
# COMPACT_ATOMS: atom_id res chain seq x y z
N MET A 1 -34.38 -27.81 -40.23
CA MET A 1 -33.61 -28.05 -41.46
C MET A 1 -32.14 -27.74 -41.17
N THR A 2 -31.25 -28.72 -41.40
CA THR A 2 -29.84 -28.59 -41.87
C THR A 2 -28.96 -27.50 -41.23
N SER A 3 -27.95 -27.73 -40.38
CA SER A 3 -26.95 -28.84 -40.25
C SER A 3 -26.09 -29.08 -41.49
N LEU A 4 -24.78 -28.80 -41.37
CA LEU A 4 -23.69 -29.54 -42.02
C LEU A 4 -22.34 -29.28 -41.31
N VAL A 5 -21.47 -30.29 -41.37
CA VAL A 5 -20.17 -30.45 -40.71
C VAL A 5 -19.21 -31.03 -41.77
N TRP A 6 -17.88 -30.80 -41.68
CA TRP A 6 -16.82 -31.83 -41.89
C TRP A 6 -15.38 -31.26 -41.79
N SER A 7 -14.38 -32.16 -41.84
CA SER A 7 -13.02 -31.98 -41.27
C SER A 7 -11.87 -32.42 -42.20
N HIS A 8 -10.63 -32.26 -41.69
CA HIS A 8 -9.34 -32.91 -42.03
C HIS A 8 -8.24 -32.18 -42.85
N LYS A 9 -7.00 -32.67 -42.63
CA LYS A 9 -5.63 -32.14 -42.94
C LYS A 9 -4.93 -33.05 -44.02
N PRO A 10 -3.57 -33.24 -44.06
CA PRO A 10 -2.43 -32.36 -44.43
C PRO A 10 -1.44 -32.98 -45.50
N LEU A 11 -0.41 -32.22 -45.93
CA LEU A 11 0.88 -32.66 -46.54
C LEU A 11 1.94 -31.53 -46.35
N LEU A 12 3.27 -31.63 -46.51
CA LEU A 12 4.40 -32.50 -46.09
C LEU A 12 5.72 -31.75 -46.54
N GLY A 13 6.91 -32.03 -45.97
CA GLY A 13 8.20 -31.28 -46.18
C GLY A 13 9.03 -31.67 -47.43
N PRO A 14 10.38 -31.41 -47.55
CA PRO A 14 11.40 -31.86 -46.56
C PRO A 14 12.87 -31.23 -46.52
N TYR A 15 13.72 -31.79 -45.61
CA TYR A 15 15.21 -31.99 -45.55
C TYR A 15 16.33 -30.91 -45.40
N LEU A 16 17.14 -31.06 -44.32
CA LEU A 16 18.63 -31.29 -44.22
C LEU A 16 19.10 -31.09 -42.74
N LEU A 17 19.46 -32.13 -41.95
CA LEU A 17 20.78 -32.76 -41.74
C LEU A 17 21.95 -31.83 -41.26
N SER A 18 22.90 -32.20 -40.37
CA SER A 18 22.92 -32.91 -39.04
C SER A 18 24.38 -33.33 -38.68
N ARG A 19 24.88 -33.11 -37.44
CA ARG A 19 26.09 -33.72 -36.75
C ARG A 19 26.62 -32.82 -35.60
N GLU A 20 27.35 -33.23 -34.54
CA GLU A 20 27.49 -34.49 -33.73
C GLU A 20 28.43 -34.23 -32.51
N LEU A 21 28.59 -35.20 -31.58
CA LEU A 21 29.51 -35.26 -30.39
C LEU A 21 29.09 -34.40 -29.17
N GLU A 22 28.72 -34.90 -27.97
CA GLU A 22 29.08 -36.08 -27.13
C GLU A 22 30.33 -35.90 -26.23
N ILE A 23 30.30 -36.51 -25.03
CA ILE A 23 31.38 -36.75 -24.00
C ILE A 23 31.14 -36.09 -22.61
N PHE A 24 30.55 -36.81 -21.64
CA PHE A 24 31.25 -37.55 -20.55
C PHE A 24 30.26 -38.12 -19.51
N SER A 25 30.53 -39.32 -18.99
CA SER A 25 29.79 -39.98 -17.89
C SER A 25 30.74 -40.86 -17.06
N LYS A 26 30.58 -40.85 -15.72
CA LYS A 26 30.59 -42.02 -14.78
C LYS A 26 31.08 -41.69 -13.35
N LEU A 27 30.33 -42.20 -12.37
CA LEU A 27 30.69 -42.91 -11.11
C LEU A 27 29.36 -43.03 -10.29
N VAL A 28 28.67 -44.17 -10.12
CA VAL A 28 29.00 -45.47 -9.48
C VAL A 28 29.26 -45.32 -7.97
N SER A 29 28.69 -46.07 -7.01
CA SER A 29 27.55 -47.02 -6.91
C SER A 29 27.32 -47.40 -5.41
N CYS A 30 26.40 -48.33 -5.13
CA CYS A 30 26.11 -49.04 -3.86
C CYS A 30 25.23 -48.30 -2.81
N ARG A 31 24.30 -48.96 -2.09
CA ARG A 31 23.89 -50.39 -2.08
C ARG A 31 22.41 -50.52 -1.65
N SER A 32 21.73 -51.58 -2.12
CA SER A 32 20.40 -52.01 -1.67
C SER A 32 20.48 -52.89 -0.40
N VAL A 33 19.32 -53.19 0.24
CA VAL A 33 18.86 -54.55 0.66
C VAL A 33 17.68 -54.49 1.66
N LEU A 34 16.56 -55.16 1.31
CA LEU A 34 15.43 -55.65 2.13
C LEU A 34 14.55 -54.63 2.93
N GLY A 35 13.26 -54.87 3.16
CA GLY A 35 12.42 -56.04 2.81
C GLY A 35 10.91 -55.76 2.86
N THR A 36 10.13 -56.68 2.29
CA THR A 36 8.68 -56.62 2.09
C THR A 36 7.85 -57.02 3.31
N HIS A 37 6.62 -56.50 3.47
CA HIS A 37 5.49 -57.34 3.89
C HIS A 37 4.13 -56.77 3.44
N ASN A 38 3.32 -57.63 2.80
CA ASN A 38 1.91 -57.38 2.47
C ASN A 38 0.99 -57.67 3.67
N TYR A 39 -0.17 -57.01 3.73
CA TYR A 39 -1.43 -57.65 4.17
C TYR A 39 -2.64 -56.96 3.53
N ARG A 40 -3.51 -57.73 2.85
CA ARG A 40 -4.79 -57.27 2.28
C ARG A 40 -5.78 -58.44 2.15
N SER A 41 -6.80 -58.44 3.02
CA SER A 41 -7.98 -59.33 3.03
C SER A 41 -8.82 -58.95 4.26
N SER A 42 -10.15 -59.06 4.33
CA SER A 42 -11.22 -59.28 3.34
C SER A 42 -12.56 -58.78 3.91
N ILE A 43 -13.57 -58.56 3.06
CA ILE A 43 -14.98 -58.33 3.44
C ILE A 43 -15.71 -59.70 3.49
N PRO A 44 -16.73 -59.88 4.33
CA PRO A 44 -18.07 -60.24 3.82
C PRO A 44 -19.21 -59.38 4.40
N ALA A 45 -20.43 -59.55 3.87
CA ALA A 45 -21.56 -58.64 4.03
C ALA A 45 -22.82 -59.31 4.64
N MET A 46 -23.97 -58.63 4.52
CA MET A 46 -25.34 -58.98 4.97
C MET A 46 -25.64 -58.61 6.45
N ASP A 47 -26.86 -58.22 6.84
CA ASP A 47 -28.17 -58.47 6.21
C ASP A 47 -29.20 -57.30 6.35
N GLU A 48 -30.35 -57.46 5.70
CA GLU A 48 -31.46 -56.50 5.58
C GLU A 48 -32.27 -56.27 6.89
N THR A 49 -32.97 -55.14 6.99
CA THR A 49 -34.46 -55.13 6.97
C THR A 49 -35.04 -53.71 6.96
N THR A 50 -36.26 -53.59 6.44
CA THR A 50 -36.97 -52.31 6.20
C THR A 50 -38.25 -52.28 7.03
N GLU A 51 -38.58 -51.16 7.68
CA GLU A 51 -39.99 -50.87 7.92
C GLU A 51 -40.35 -49.36 7.91
N LYS A 52 -41.57 -49.09 7.45
CA LYS A 52 -42.12 -47.76 7.18
C LYS A 52 -43.17 -47.41 8.23
N ARG A 53 -43.25 -46.15 8.68
CA ARG A 53 -44.53 -45.41 8.64
C ARG A 53 -44.43 -43.91 8.87
N GLN A 54 -45.41 -43.22 8.30
CA GLN A 54 -45.60 -41.77 8.31
C GLN A 54 -46.42 -41.34 9.53
N MET A 55 -46.21 -40.14 10.08
CA MET A 55 -47.13 -39.00 9.85
C MET A 55 -46.78 -37.74 10.66
N ARG A 56 -47.08 -36.60 10.02
CA ARG A 56 -47.07 -35.23 10.52
C ARG A 56 -47.68 -35.03 11.92
N LYS A 57 -47.10 -34.12 12.70
CA LYS A 57 -47.74 -32.82 13.03
C LYS A 57 -46.76 -31.80 13.62
N GLN A 58 -47.12 -30.53 13.50
CA GLN A 58 -46.32 -29.36 13.88
C GLN A 58 -46.23 -29.21 15.40
N ASN A 59 -45.11 -28.68 15.91
CA ASN A 59 -45.16 -27.59 16.89
C ASN A 59 -43.87 -26.78 16.92
N LYS A 60 -43.99 -25.45 16.82
CA LYS A 60 -42.88 -24.51 17.05
C LYS A 60 -42.66 -24.36 18.56
N LYS A 61 -41.46 -24.66 19.06
CA LYS A 61 -40.91 -24.06 20.28
C LYS A 61 -39.39 -24.07 20.23
N ARG A 62 -38.77 -22.94 20.61
CA ARG A 62 -37.31 -22.79 20.71
C ARG A 62 -36.80 -23.57 21.92
N GLN A 63 -35.78 -24.41 21.74
CA GLN A 63 -34.88 -24.87 22.79
C GLN A 63 -33.43 -24.91 22.25
N PRO A 64 -32.40 -24.84 23.10
CA PRO A 64 -31.01 -24.70 22.67
C PRO A 64 -30.45 -26.03 22.17
N LEU A 65 -29.51 -25.98 21.22
CA LEU A 65 -28.76 -27.15 20.79
C LEU A 65 -27.54 -27.32 21.70
N GLU A 66 -27.52 -28.39 22.50
CA GLU A 66 -26.29 -28.86 23.14
C GLU A 66 -25.47 -29.65 22.10
N GLU A 67 -24.31 -29.13 21.70
CA GLU A 67 -23.29 -29.92 21.02
C GLU A 67 -22.05 -30.11 21.91
N LYS A 68 -21.94 -31.32 22.46
CA LYS A 68 -20.68 -31.81 23.03
C LYS A 68 -19.74 -32.16 21.88
N THR A 69 -18.78 -31.27 21.58
CA THR A 69 -17.61 -31.64 20.76
C THR A 69 -16.35 -31.53 21.61
N THR A 70 -15.90 -32.68 22.10
CA THR A 70 -14.63 -32.82 22.82
C THR A 70 -13.46 -32.53 21.88
N LEU A 71 -12.70 -31.47 22.14
CA LEU A 71 -11.39 -31.26 21.51
C LEU A 71 -10.31 -30.95 22.56
N THR A 72 -9.98 -31.95 23.37
CA THR A 72 -8.82 -31.92 24.26
C THR A 72 -7.54 -32.02 23.41
N LEU A 73 -6.95 -30.87 23.05
CA LEU A 73 -5.58 -30.80 22.56
C LEU A 73 -4.71 -30.09 23.59
N LEU A 74 -4.00 -30.90 24.38
CA LEU A 74 -2.99 -30.47 25.33
C LEU A 74 -1.81 -29.85 24.57
N ILE A 75 -1.61 -28.54 24.73
CA ILE A 75 -0.30 -27.89 24.56
C ILE A 75 0.04 -27.22 25.89
N THR A 76 0.57 -28.02 26.81
CA THR A 76 1.21 -27.52 28.03
C THR A 76 2.64 -27.09 27.69
N ASN A 77 2.81 -25.83 27.31
CA ASN A 77 4.12 -25.18 27.42
C ASN A 77 4.28 -24.66 28.87
N PRO A 78 5.46 -24.79 29.49
CA PRO A 78 5.74 -24.14 30.76
C PRO A 78 5.91 -22.62 30.57
N GLU A 79 5.62 -21.84 31.61
CA GLU A 79 5.65 -20.36 31.63
C GLU A 79 4.52 -19.64 30.86
N GLU A 80 3.26 -20.04 31.08
CA GLU A 80 2.10 -19.16 30.88
C GLU A 80 1.33 -19.01 32.21
N ASP A 81 1.50 -17.86 32.88
CA ASP A 81 0.72 -17.55 34.09
C ASP A 81 -0.76 -17.36 33.73
N ILE A 82 -1.63 -18.09 34.45
CA ILE A 82 -3.09 -18.05 34.25
C ILE A 82 -3.64 -16.62 34.40
N GLU A 83 -2.97 -15.79 35.20
CA GLU A 83 -3.32 -14.38 35.42
C GLU A 83 -3.26 -13.52 34.15
N ASP A 84 -2.55 -13.91 33.09
CA ASP A 84 -2.44 -13.15 31.85
C ASP A 84 -3.72 -13.19 30.98
N LEU A 85 -4.54 -14.22 31.11
CA LEU A 85 -5.73 -14.45 30.28
C LEU A 85 -6.94 -13.65 30.78
N PHE A 86 -7.96 -13.47 29.93
CA PHE A 86 -9.26 -12.93 30.37
C PHE A 86 -10.15 -14.05 30.90
N SER A 87 -10.73 -13.85 32.08
CA SER A 87 -11.82 -14.69 32.58
C SER A 87 -13.08 -14.52 31.71
N GLU A 88 -13.95 -15.53 31.66
CA GLU A 88 -15.18 -15.48 30.86
C GLU A 88 -16.07 -14.27 31.19
N ASN A 89 -16.09 -13.86 32.46
CA ASN A 89 -16.84 -12.68 32.90
C ASN A 89 -16.17 -11.36 32.45
N GLU A 90 -14.83 -11.24 32.48
CA GLU A 90 -14.13 -10.09 31.87
C GLU A 90 -14.43 -10.03 30.37
N VAL A 91 -14.32 -11.15 29.65
CA VAL A 91 -14.60 -11.23 28.20
C VAL A 91 -16.01 -10.74 27.89
N LYS A 92 -17.02 -11.24 28.62
CA LYS A 92 -18.42 -10.86 28.43
C LYS A 92 -18.66 -9.38 28.72
N GLN A 93 -18.11 -8.85 29.81
CA GLN A 93 -18.24 -7.43 30.15
C GLN A 93 -17.58 -6.54 29.09
N ILE A 94 -16.36 -6.88 28.65
CA ILE A 94 -15.63 -6.13 27.61
C ILE A 94 -16.43 -6.13 26.30
N ARG A 95 -16.95 -7.28 25.85
CA ARG A 95 -17.76 -7.36 24.62
C ARG A 95 -18.99 -6.47 24.67
N VAL A 96 -19.79 -6.57 25.73
CA VAL A 96 -21.02 -5.77 25.89
C VAL A 96 -20.70 -4.27 25.93
N SER A 97 -19.88 -3.84 26.89
CA SER A 97 -19.55 -2.41 27.07
C SER A 97 -18.92 -1.78 25.84
N LEU A 98 -18.12 -2.53 25.08
CA LEU A 98 -17.41 -2.01 23.92
C LEU A 98 -18.29 -1.94 22.66
N LEU A 99 -19.19 -2.90 22.46
CA LEU A 99 -20.16 -2.88 21.35
C LEU A 99 -21.22 -1.78 21.58
N GLU A 100 -21.81 -1.70 22.77
CA GLU A 100 -22.78 -0.65 23.13
C GLU A 100 -22.18 0.75 22.93
N TRP A 101 -20.95 0.98 23.40
CA TRP A 101 -20.23 2.23 23.18
C TRP A 101 -19.97 2.52 21.70
N TYR A 102 -19.66 1.49 20.90
CA TYR A 102 -19.33 1.66 19.49
C TYR A 102 -20.54 1.99 18.64
N ASP A 103 -21.71 1.41 18.94
CA ASP A 103 -22.97 1.74 18.26
C ASP A 103 -23.30 3.24 18.40
N GLU A 104 -23.03 3.83 19.57
CA GLU A 104 -23.25 5.27 19.83
C GLU A 104 -22.09 6.18 19.35
N SER A 105 -20.84 5.71 19.43
CA SER A 105 -19.63 6.57 19.32
C SER A 105 -18.80 6.36 18.05
N GLN A 106 -19.15 5.41 17.17
CA GLN A 106 -18.39 5.18 15.95
C GLN A 106 -18.40 6.40 15.03
N ARG A 107 -17.23 6.74 14.48
CA ARG A 107 -17.14 7.77 13.44
C ARG A 107 -17.75 7.26 12.14
N GLU A 108 -18.59 8.09 11.53
CA GLU A 108 -19.02 7.93 10.15
C GLU A 108 -17.81 7.99 9.21
N LEU A 109 -17.51 6.87 8.54
CA LEU A 109 -16.41 6.74 7.59
C LEU A 109 -16.93 6.07 6.32
N PRO A 110 -16.50 6.48 5.10
CA PRO A 110 -17.05 5.95 3.86
C PRO A 110 -16.94 4.43 3.72
N TRP A 111 -15.87 3.83 4.22
CA TRP A 111 -15.65 2.37 4.24
C TRP A 111 -16.40 1.63 5.36
N ARG A 112 -17.02 2.34 6.31
CA ARG A 112 -17.90 1.75 7.33
C ARG A 112 -19.35 1.66 6.91
N GLN A 113 -19.77 2.44 5.92
CA GLN A 113 -21.14 2.43 5.42
C GLN A 113 -21.56 1.01 5.00
N ARG A 114 -22.69 0.56 5.55
CA ARG A 114 -23.36 -0.68 5.17
C ARG A 114 -24.30 -0.39 4.00
N SER A 115 -24.48 -1.38 3.14
CA SER A 115 -25.48 -1.31 2.06
C SER A 115 -26.83 -1.70 2.66
N GLU A 116 -27.92 -1.05 2.24
CA GLU A 116 -29.27 -1.39 2.73
C GLU A 116 -29.71 -2.81 2.30
N SER A 117 -28.98 -3.42 1.37
CA SER A 117 -29.28 -4.69 0.71
C SER A 117 -28.29 -5.81 1.11
N GLU A 118 -28.03 -6.03 2.40
CA GLU A 118 -27.07 -7.07 2.89
C GLU A 118 -27.48 -8.55 2.61
N SER A 119 -28.46 -8.81 1.75
CA SER A 119 -28.97 -10.15 1.43
C SER A 119 -28.52 -10.71 0.07
N ASP A 120 -27.66 -9.99 -0.68
CA ASP A 120 -27.10 -10.44 -1.96
C ASP A 120 -25.60 -10.70 -1.85
N SER A 121 -25.14 -11.84 -2.40
CA SER A 121 -23.74 -12.28 -2.35
C SER A 121 -22.77 -11.32 -3.03
N GLY A 122 -23.25 -10.54 -4.01
CA GLY A 122 -22.47 -9.49 -4.65
C GLY A 122 -22.12 -8.31 -3.73
N GLU A 123 -22.94 -8.01 -2.72
CA GLU A 123 -22.67 -6.91 -1.79
C GLU A 123 -21.61 -7.30 -0.74
N GLU A 124 -21.48 -8.57 -0.36
CA GLU A 124 -20.39 -9.05 0.52
C GLU A 124 -19.01 -8.92 -0.15
N GLU A 125 -18.88 -9.26 -1.43
CA GLU A 125 -17.64 -9.06 -2.20
C GLU A 125 -17.29 -7.57 -2.34
N LYS A 126 -18.28 -6.73 -2.62
CA LYS A 126 -18.12 -5.27 -2.70
C LYS A 126 -17.72 -4.67 -1.34
N ARG A 127 -18.30 -5.16 -0.24
CA ARG A 127 -17.93 -4.85 1.15
C ARG A 127 -16.47 -5.25 1.41
N ALA A 128 -16.08 -6.48 1.06
CA ALA A 128 -14.72 -6.99 1.23
C ALA A 128 -13.68 -6.19 0.45
N TYR A 129 -13.98 -5.84 -0.81
CA TYR A 129 -13.15 -4.96 -1.63
C TYR A 129 -13.01 -3.55 -1.01
N GLY A 130 -14.12 -2.94 -0.57
CA GLY A 130 -14.10 -1.64 0.11
C GLY A 130 -13.25 -1.66 1.38
N VAL A 131 -13.45 -2.65 2.25
CA VAL A 131 -12.65 -2.85 3.47
C VAL A 131 -11.16 -3.04 3.12
N TRP A 132 -10.85 -3.88 2.13
CA TRP A 132 -9.47 -4.13 1.72
C TRP A 132 -8.76 -2.85 1.25
N VAL A 133 -9.42 -2.05 0.40
CA VAL A 133 -8.90 -0.76 -0.06
C VAL A 133 -8.65 0.19 1.12
N SER A 134 -9.62 0.35 2.03
CA SER A 134 -9.47 1.24 3.19
C SER A 134 -8.36 0.79 4.13
N GLU A 135 -8.27 -0.51 4.43
CA GLU A 135 -7.24 -1.04 5.32
C GLU A 135 -5.83 -0.86 4.75
N ILE A 136 -5.65 -1.11 3.44
CA ILE A 136 -4.36 -0.85 2.80
C ILE A 136 -4.05 0.65 2.76
N MET A 137 -5.01 1.54 2.54
CA MET A 137 -4.79 3.00 2.59
C MET A 137 -4.43 3.49 4.00
N LEU A 138 -5.08 2.97 5.05
CA LEU A 138 -4.90 3.38 6.45
C LEU A 138 -3.55 2.98 7.04
N GLN A 139 -2.84 2.02 6.46
CA GLN A 139 -1.48 1.66 6.88
C GLN A 139 -0.54 2.88 6.92
N GLN A 140 -0.21 3.33 8.13
CA GLN A 140 0.62 4.52 8.39
C GLN A 140 0.09 5.85 7.81
N THR A 141 -1.19 5.92 7.45
CA THR A 141 -1.85 7.13 6.93
C THR A 141 -2.97 7.56 7.89
N ARG A 142 -3.18 8.87 8.06
CA ARG A 142 -4.26 9.38 8.92
C ARG A 142 -5.63 9.22 8.24
N VAL A 143 -6.64 8.81 9.02
CA VAL A 143 -8.05 8.65 8.58
C VAL A 143 -8.53 9.84 7.74
N GLN A 144 -8.34 11.08 8.21
CA GLN A 144 -8.79 12.28 7.51
C GLN A 144 -8.21 12.43 6.09
N THR A 145 -6.96 12.00 5.89
CA THR A 145 -6.33 12.00 4.56
C THR A 145 -6.91 10.89 3.69
N VAL A 146 -7.19 9.72 4.26
CA VAL A 146 -7.70 8.56 3.51
C VAL A 146 -9.10 8.78 2.95
N ILE A 147 -9.98 9.53 3.63
CA ILE A 147 -11.37 9.79 3.20
C ILE A 147 -11.45 10.26 1.74
N GLU A 148 -10.67 11.27 1.36
CA GLU A 148 -10.71 11.83 0.00
C GLU A 148 -10.18 10.84 -1.05
N TYR A 149 -9.07 10.16 -0.75
CA TYR A 149 -8.46 9.18 -1.64
C TYR A 149 -9.34 7.94 -1.82
N TYR A 150 -9.96 7.45 -0.75
CA TYR A 150 -10.90 6.35 -0.79
C TYR A 150 -12.11 6.70 -1.67
N ASN A 151 -12.72 7.87 -1.46
CA ASN A 151 -13.87 8.31 -2.25
C ASN A 151 -13.52 8.45 -3.75
N ARG A 152 -12.34 9.01 -4.08
CA ARG A 152 -11.87 9.08 -5.47
C ARG A 152 -11.57 7.69 -6.05
N TRP A 153 -10.95 6.80 -5.28
CA TRP A 153 -10.61 5.44 -5.67
C TRP A 153 -11.85 4.61 -5.97
N MET A 154 -12.79 4.53 -5.03
CA MET A 154 -14.04 3.78 -5.18
C MET A 154 -14.95 4.35 -6.28
N LYS A 155 -14.85 5.66 -6.58
CA LYS A 155 -15.51 6.25 -7.76
C LYS A 155 -14.90 5.79 -9.08
N LYS A 156 -13.58 5.63 -9.17
CA LYS A 156 -12.90 5.18 -10.41
C LYS A 156 -12.98 3.66 -10.59
N TRP A 157 -12.81 2.90 -9.50
CA TRP A 157 -12.84 1.44 -9.48
C TRP A 157 -13.82 0.95 -8.40
N PRO A 158 -15.13 0.86 -8.71
CA PRO A 158 -16.16 0.49 -7.73
C PRO A 158 -16.13 -0.98 -7.27
N SER A 159 -15.44 -1.86 -8.01
CA SER A 159 -15.28 -3.28 -7.67
C SER A 159 -13.88 -3.80 -8.04
N ILE A 160 -13.53 -4.97 -7.51
CA ILE A 160 -12.24 -5.63 -7.77
C ILE A 160 -11.98 -5.87 -9.27
N HIS A 161 -13.02 -6.18 -10.06
CA HIS A 161 -12.91 -6.33 -11.52
C HIS A 161 -12.51 -5.02 -12.22
N HIS A 162 -12.96 -3.86 -11.73
CA HIS A 162 -12.54 -2.58 -12.29
C HIS A 162 -11.06 -2.31 -11.99
N LEU A 163 -10.61 -2.65 -10.78
CA LEU A 163 -9.22 -2.50 -10.39
C LEU A 163 -8.30 -3.48 -11.12
N SER A 164 -8.72 -4.73 -11.34
CA SER A 164 -7.87 -5.73 -12.01
C SER A 164 -7.57 -5.38 -13.47
N GLN A 165 -8.44 -4.62 -14.14
CA GLN A 165 -8.20 -4.12 -15.51
C GLN A 165 -7.34 -2.84 -15.55
N ALA A 166 -7.00 -2.24 -14.40
CA ALA A 166 -6.23 -1.01 -14.36
C ALA A 166 -4.74 -1.21 -14.72
N SER A 167 -4.14 -0.16 -15.28
CA SER A 167 -2.69 -0.07 -15.43
C SER A 167 -2.02 0.33 -14.11
N LEU A 168 -0.74 -0.04 -13.94
CA LEU A 168 0.04 0.38 -12.77
C LEU A 168 0.27 1.90 -12.75
N GLU A 169 0.31 2.55 -13.92
CA GLU A 169 0.46 4.02 -14.00
C GLU A 169 -0.77 4.73 -13.43
N GLU A 170 -1.98 4.36 -13.84
CA GLU A 170 -3.21 4.91 -13.28
C GLU A 170 -3.35 4.67 -11.78
N VAL A 171 -2.99 3.47 -11.31
CA VAL A 171 -3.01 3.11 -9.88
C VAL A 171 -2.02 3.99 -9.10
N ASN A 172 -0.82 4.20 -9.62
CA ASN A 172 0.16 5.10 -9.03
C ASN A 172 -0.31 6.56 -9.02
N GLU A 173 -1.00 7.01 -10.07
CA GLU A 173 -1.57 8.36 -10.14
C GLU A 173 -2.68 8.58 -9.11
N MET A 174 -3.61 7.62 -8.98
CA MET A 174 -4.69 7.69 -7.98
C MET A 174 -4.15 7.62 -6.53
N TRP A 175 -3.02 6.94 -6.33
CA TRP A 175 -2.31 6.85 -5.04
C TRP A 175 -1.36 8.02 -4.75
N ALA A 176 -1.19 8.95 -5.70
CA ALA A 176 -0.19 10.01 -5.62
C ALA A 176 -0.39 10.90 -4.38
N GLY A 177 0.58 10.87 -3.47
CA GLY A 177 0.56 11.60 -2.20
C GLY A 177 0.30 10.76 -0.94
N LEU A 178 -0.29 9.56 -1.05
CA LEU A 178 -0.46 8.65 0.11
C LEU A 178 0.85 8.02 0.58
N GLY A 179 1.86 7.95 -0.29
CA GLY A 179 3.13 7.31 -0.01
C GLY A 179 3.04 5.77 0.10
N TYR A 180 4.20 5.12 0.29
CA TYR A 180 4.32 3.66 0.32
C TYR A 180 3.64 2.96 -0.87
N TYR A 181 3.95 3.41 -2.09
CA TYR A 181 3.31 2.97 -3.36
C TYR A 181 3.33 1.45 -3.63
N ARG A 182 4.24 0.69 -2.99
CA ARG A 182 4.20 -0.78 -3.00
C ARG A 182 2.83 -1.33 -2.53
N ARG A 183 2.12 -0.62 -1.65
CA ARG A 183 0.75 -0.93 -1.23
C ARG A 183 -0.25 -0.92 -2.39
N ALA A 184 -0.24 0.16 -3.19
CA ALA A 184 -1.07 0.29 -4.39
C ALA A 184 -0.73 -0.78 -5.44
N ARG A 185 0.56 -1.08 -5.63
CA ARG A 185 1.00 -2.16 -6.50
C ARG A 185 0.46 -3.53 -6.04
N PHE A 186 0.54 -3.84 -4.74
CA PHE A 186 0.01 -5.10 -4.21
C PHE A 186 -1.53 -5.19 -4.27
N LEU A 187 -2.26 -4.07 -4.10
CA LEU A 187 -3.70 -4.02 -4.37
C LEU A 187 -4.01 -4.43 -5.82
N LEU A 188 -3.28 -3.89 -6.79
CA LEU A 188 -3.46 -4.24 -8.22
C LEU A 188 -3.09 -5.69 -8.54
N GLU A 189 -1.96 -6.18 -8.00
CA GLU A 189 -1.51 -7.58 -8.20
C GLU A 189 -2.48 -8.58 -7.56
N GLY A 190 -2.95 -8.30 -6.34
CA GLY A 190 -3.95 -9.13 -5.67
C GLY A 190 -5.30 -9.10 -6.37
N ALA A 191 -5.73 -7.93 -6.88
CA ALA A 191 -6.99 -7.82 -7.63
C ALA A 191 -6.96 -8.64 -8.92
N LYS A 192 -5.82 -8.62 -9.63
CA LYS A 192 -5.59 -9.51 -10.79
C LYS A 192 -5.63 -10.97 -10.38
N MET A 193 -4.87 -11.37 -9.37
CA MET A 193 -4.84 -12.76 -8.88
C MET A 193 -6.23 -13.30 -8.50
N ILE A 194 -7.05 -12.51 -7.80
CA ILE A 194 -8.39 -12.92 -7.38
C ILE A 194 -9.32 -13.08 -8.59
N VAL A 195 -9.33 -12.10 -9.51
CA VAL A 195 -10.19 -12.12 -10.70
C VAL A 195 -9.78 -13.22 -11.68
N ASP A 196 -8.48 -13.40 -11.93
CA ASP A 196 -7.94 -14.45 -12.79
C ASP A 196 -8.19 -15.86 -12.21
N GLY A 197 -8.29 -15.98 -10.89
CA GLY A 197 -8.63 -17.23 -10.19
C GLY A 197 -10.09 -17.67 -10.35
N GLY A 198 -11.00 -16.78 -10.76
CA GLY A 198 -12.40 -17.08 -11.09
C GLY A 198 -13.31 -17.55 -9.93
N GLY A 199 -12.79 -17.71 -8.72
CA GLY A 199 -13.50 -18.24 -7.55
C GLY A 199 -14.24 -17.20 -6.69
N GLY A 200 -14.30 -15.94 -7.13
CA GLY A 200 -14.81 -14.82 -6.33
C GLY A 200 -13.82 -14.34 -5.25
N PHE A 201 -14.24 -13.34 -4.47
CA PHE A 201 -13.40 -12.77 -3.41
C PHE A 201 -13.09 -13.80 -2.29
N PRO A 202 -11.82 -13.99 -1.88
CA PRO A 202 -11.48 -14.93 -0.81
C PRO A 202 -12.13 -14.57 0.54
N ASN A 203 -12.94 -15.49 1.08
CA ASN A 203 -13.77 -15.24 2.27
C ASN A 203 -13.26 -15.87 3.58
N THR A 204 -12.07 -16.48 3.57
CA THR A 204 -11.42 -16.99 4.79
C THR A 204 -10.02 -16.41 4.96
N VAL A 205 -9.56 -16.24 6.20
CA VAL A 205 -8.18 -15.82 6.50
C VAL A 205 -7.14 -16.67 5.76
N SER A 206 -7.34 -17.99 5.71
CA SER A 206 -6.41 -18.93 5.05
C SER A 206 -6.25 -18.72 3.53
N ALA A 207 -7.30 -18.20 2.87
CA ALA A 207 -7.28 -17.89 1.45
C ALA A 207 -6.78 -16.44 1.21
N LEU A 208 -7.22 -15.50 2.05
CA LEU A 208 -6.79 -14.10 2.02
C LEU A 208 -5.26 -13.96 2.18
N LEU A 209 -4.63 -14.75 3.06
CA LEU A 209 -3.16 -14.75 3.26
C LEU A 209 -2.34 -15.20 2.04
N LYS A 210 -2.96 -15.75 1.00
CA LYS A 210 -2.29 -16.12 -0.26
C LYS A 210 -2.19 -14.93 -1.24
N VAL A 211 -2.97 -13.86 -1.00
CA VAL A 211 -3.04 -12.69 -1.88
C VAL A 211 -1.87 -11.74 -1.60
N PRO A 212 -1.13 -11.27 -2.63
CA PRO A 212 -0.02 -10.34 -2.46
C PRO A 212 -0.38 -9.12 -1.61
N GLY A 213 0.46 -8.84 -0.60
CA GLY A 213 0.30 -7.71 0.31
C GLY A 213 -0.76 -7.86 1.41
N ILE A 214 -1.53 -8.96 1.45
CA ILE A 214 -2.43 -9.26 2.56
C ILE A 214 -1.68 -10.04 3.65
N GLY A 215 -1.44 -9.40 4.79
CA GLY A 215 -0.93 -10.06 6.00
C GLY A 215 -2.03 -10.31 7.04
N ASN A 216 -1.69 -10.97 8.15
CA ASN A 216 -2.63 -11.39 9.22
C ASN A 216 -3.65 -10.30 9.62
N TYR A 217 -3.19 -9.06 9.81
CA TYR A 217 -4.04 -7.92 10.13
C TYR A 217 -5.13 -7.69 9.07
N THR A 218 -4.73 -7.52 7.80
CA THR A 218 -5.65 -7.25 6.68
C THR A 218 -6.55 -8.44 6.39
N ALA A 219 -6.04 -9.67 6.51
CA ALA A 219 -6.84 -10.89 6.37
C ALA A 219 -7.93 -10.96 7.45
N GLY A 220 -7.58 -10.77 8.72
CA GLY A 220 -8.55 -10.76 9.83
C GLY A 220 -9.57 -9.61 9.71
N ALA A 221 -9.14 -8.43 9.25
CA ALA A 221 -10.03 -7.29 9.06
C ALA A 221 -11.07 -7.56 7.97
N ILE A 222 -10.66 -8.05 6.79
CA ILE A 222 -11.59 -8.41 5.71
C ILE A 222 -12.52 -9.55 6.16
N ALA A 223 -11.96 -10.63 6.69
CA ALA A 223 -12.71 -11.81 7.08
C ALA A 223 -13.77 -11.52 8.16
N SER A 224 -13.42 -10.74 9.19
CA SER A 224 -14.37 -10.39 10.26
C SER A 224 -15.38 -9.31 9.86
N ILE A 225 -14.98 -8.29 9.10
CA ILE A 225 -15.83 -7.13 8.76
C ILE A 225 -16.77 -7.42 7.58
N ALA A 226 -16.32 -8.18 6.58
CA ALA A 226 -17.12 -8.50 5.40
C ALA A 226 -17.78 -9.88 5.46
N PHE A 227 -17.08 -10.90 5.96
CA PHE A 227 -17.53 -12.30 5.93
C PHE A 227 -17.90 -12.89 7.30
N LYS A 228 -17.89 -12.07 8.36
CA LYS A 228 -18.27 -12.44 9.73
C LYS A 228 -17.47 -13.63 10.31
N GLU A 229 -16.25 -13.89 9.81
CA GLU A 229 -15.35 -14.89 10.39
C GLU A 229 -14.91 -14.42 11.79
N ALA A 230 -15.04 -15.28 12.81
CA ALA A 230 -14.75 -14.96 14.21
C ALA A 230 -13.24 -14.95 14.52
N VAL A 231 -12.51 -14.04 13.86
CA VAL A 231 -11.05 -13.92 13.92
C VAL A 231 -10.61 -12.56 14.47
N PRO A 232 -9.54 -12.49 15.27
CA PRO A 232 -9.05 -11.25 15.84
C PRO A 232 -8.35 -10.35 14.81
N VAL A 233 -8.31 -9.06 15.11
CA VAL A 233 -7.49 -8.07 14.41
C VAL A 233 -6.58 -7.36 15.42
N VAL A 234 -5.30 -7.21 15.09
CA VAL A 234 -4.30 -6.58 15.98
C VAL A 234 -3.45 -5.57 15.22
N ASP A 235 -3.65 -4.29 15.53
CA ASP A 235 -2.82 -3.17 15.10
C ASP A 235 -2.14 -2.46 16.30
N GLY A 236 -1.50 -1.31 16.06
CA GLY A 236 -0.90 -0.50 17.11
C GLY A 236 -1.90 0.15 18.09
N ASN A 237 -3.19 0.23 17.74
CA ASN A 237 -4.25 0.69 18.63
C ASN A 237 -4.70 -0.45 19.55
N VAL A 238 -5.01 -1.62 19.00
CA VAL A 238 -5.37 -2.84 19.73
C VAL A 238 -4.24 -3.25 20.69
N ILE A 239 -2.98 -3.30 20.22
CA ILE A 239 -1.81 -3.57 21.08
C ILE A 239 -1.78 -2.65 22.31
N ARG A 240 -2.04 -1.35 22.12
CA ARG A 240 -2.01 -0.36 23.21
C ARG A 240 -3.17 -0.55 24.18
N VAL A 241 -4.36 -0.86 23.68
CA VAL A 241 -5.53 -1.16 24.54
C VAL A 241 -5.25 -2.42 25.35
N LEU A 242 -4.84 -3.53 24.71
CA LEU A 242 -4.56 -4.80 25.39
C LEU A 242 -3.40 -4.68 26.40
N ALA A 243 -2.35 -3.92 26.08
CA ALA A 243 -1.25 -3.66 26.99
C ALA A 243 -1.69 -2.96 28.28
N ARG A 244 -2.65 -2.03 28.18
CA ARG A 244 -3.21 -1.31 29.34
C ARG A 244 -4.26 -2.14 30.10
N LEU A 245 -5.06 -2.93 29.39
CA LEU A 245 -6.02 -3.87 30.00
C LEU A 245 -5.30 -4.95 30.82
N LYS A 246 -4.22 -5.53 30.30
CA LYS A 246 -3.47 -6.64 30.95
C LYS A 246 -2.12 -6.26 31.54
N SER A 247 -1.84 -4.96 31.73
CA SER A 247 -0.59 -4.47 32.34
C SER A 247 0.70 -5.02 31.72
N ILE A 248 0.72 -5.15 30.39
CA ILE A 248 1.87 -5.67 29.62
C ILE A 248 2.80 -4.52 29.26
N SER A 249 3.89 -4.35 30.01
CA SER A 249 4.94 -3.35 29.77
C SER A 249 5.99 -3.81 28.73
N ALA A 250 5.81 -4.98 28.10
CA ALA A 250 6.78 -5.55 27.17
C ALA A 250 6.88 -4.77 25.83
N ASN A 251 8.01 -4.95 25.13
CA ASN A 251 8.26 -4.32 23.82
C ASN A 251 7.20 -4.74 22.79
N PRO A 252 6.33 -3.83 22.30
CA PRO A 252 5.21 -4.18 21.41
C PRO A 252 5.63 -4.63 19.99
N LYS A 253 6.94 -4.64 19.68
CA LYS A 253 7.49 -5.18 18.43
C LYS A 253 8.18 -6.54 18.58
N ASP A 254 8.35 -7.03 19.81
CA ASP A 254 8.91 -8.37 20.02
C ASP A 254 7.92 -9.46 19.53
N SER A 255 8.47 -10.54 18.98
CA SER A 255 7.68 -11.60 18.35
C SER A 255 6.83 -12.42 19.33
N LEU A 256 7.31 -12.65 20.56
CA LEU A 256 6.54 -13.35 21.61
C LEU A 256 5.46 -12.42 22.17
N THR A 257 5.82 -11.15 22.40
CA THR A 257 4.90 -10.11 22.85
C THR A 257 3.75 -9.89 21.86
N VAL A 258 4.05 -9.85 20.55
CA VAL A 258 3.01 -9.76 19.50
C VAL A 258 2.12 -11.01 19.50
N LYS A 259 2.68 -12.23 19.61
CA LYS A 259 1.87 -13.46 19.74
C LYS A 259 0.93 -13.42 20.94
N LYS A 260 1.37 -12.91 22.10
CA LYS A 260 0.54 -12.71 23.30
C LYS A 260 -0.63 -11.77 23.02
N PHE A 261 -0.42 -10.65 22.32
CA PHE A 261 -1.52 -9.76 21.92
C PHE A 261 -2.52 -10.41 20.94
N TRP A 262 -2.05 -11.23 19.98
CA TRP A 262 -2.95 -12.02 19.12
C TRP A 262 -3.78 -13.05 19.91
N LYS A 263 -3.18 -13.74 20.89
CA LYS A 263 -3.89 -14.68 21.78
C LYS A 263 -4.95 -13.98 22.65
N LEU A 264 -4.67 -12.77 23.12
CA LEU A 264 -5.59 -11.96 23.91
C LEU A 264 -6.75 -11.41 23.06
N ALA A 265 -6.47 -10.92 21.85
CA ALA A 265 -7.51 -10.48 20.92
C ALA A 265 -8.42 -11.66 20.52
N ALA A 266 -7.88 -12.87 20.34
CA ALA A 266 -8.64 -14.08 20.02
C ALA A 266 -9.63 -14.50 21.14
N GLN A 267 -9.31 -14.22 22.41
CA GLN A 267 -10.24 -14.44 23.53
C GLN A 267 -11.40 -13.44 23.52
N LEU A 268 -11.13 -12.21 23.08
CA LEU A 268 -12.08 -11.10 23.15
C LEU A 268 -13.01 -11.00 21.95
N VAL A 269 -12.58 -11.38 20.74
CA VAL A 269 -13.39 -11.24 19.51
C VAL A 269 -14.79 -11.83 19.70
N ASP A 270 -15.83 -11.06 19.41
CA ASP A 270 -17.21 -11.52 19.60
C ASP A 270 -17.60 -12.55 18.52
N PRO A 271 -18.15 -13.73 18.88
CA PRO A 271 -18.52 -14.75 17.89
C PRO A 271 -19.71 -14.38 16.99
N CYS A 272 -20.55 -13.41 17.39
CA CYS A 272 -21.71 -12.98 16.62
C CYS A 272 -21.44 -11.73 15.80
N TRP A 273 -20.62 -10.81 16.32
CA TRP A 273 -20.30 -9.51 15.72
C TRP A 273 -18.78 -9.26 15.62
N PRO A 274 -17.99 -10.17 15.02
CA PRO A 274 -16.53 -10.08 15.08
C PRO A 274 -15.98 -8.83 14.38
N GLY A 275 -16.60 -8.42 13.27
CA GLY A 275 -16.23 -7.20 12.54
C GLY A 275 -16.44 -5.92 13.33
N ASP A 276 -17.58 -5.81 14.03
CA ASP A 276 -17.88 -4.64 14.87
C ASP A 276 -17.07 -4.66 16.17
N PHE A 277 -16.81 -5.84 16.74
CA PHE A 277 -15.90 -5.97 17.87
C PHE A 277 -14.46 -5.57 17.52
N ASN A 278 -13.92 -6.05 16.40
CA ASN A 278 -12.59 -5.65 15.95
C ASN A 278 -12.51 -4.14 15.66
N GLN A 279 -13.52 -3.58 15.01
CA GLN A 279 -13.57 -2.14 14.73
C GLN A 279 -13.71 -1.29 15.98
N SER A 280 -14.53 -1.70 16.95
CA SER A 280 -14.70 -1.00 18.23
C SER A 280 -13.43 -1.00 19.06
N LEU A 281 -12.66 -2.10 19.07
CA LEU A 281 -11.37 -2.16 19.76
C LEU A 281 -10.31 -1.25 19.11
N MET A 282 -10.29 -1.17 17.77
CA MET A 282 -9.48 -0.21 17.03
C MET A 282 -9.93 1.24 17.28
N GLU A 283 -11.24 1.50 17.29
CA GLU A 283 -11.83 2.83 17.52
C GLU A 283 -11.54 3.33 18.93
N LEU A 284 -11.67 2.47 19.95
CA LEU A 284 -11.35 2.76 21.34
C LEU A 284 -9.89 3.21 21.46
N GLY A 285 -8.97 2.48 20.86
CA GLY A 285 -7.55 2.88 20.83
C GLY A 285 -7.36 4.22 20.12
N ALA A 286 -8.00 4.42 18.96
CA ALA A 286 -7.84 5.61 18.15
C ALA A 286 -8.39 6.90 18.78
N THR A 287 -9.49 6.81 19.55
CA THR A 287 -10.28 7.97 20.01
C THR A 287 -10.22 8.20 21.52
N VAL A 288 -10.26 7.14 22.33
CA VAL A 288 -10.36 7.23 23.80
C VAL A 288 -9.02 6.87 24.46
N CYS A 289 -8.52 5.66 24.21
CA CYS A 289 -7.29 5.12 24.77
C CYS A 289 -6.06 5.58 23.95
N THR A 290 -5.92 6.90 23.78
CA THR A 290 -4.89 7.50 22.93
C THR A 290 -3.47 7.33 23.52
N PRO A 291 -2.39 7.52 22.73
CA PRO A 291 -1.03 7.31 23.22
C PRO A 291 -0.62 8.21 24.40
N LEU A 292 -0.95 9.50 24.34
CA LEU A 292 -0.46 10.51 25.30
C LEU A 292 -1.52 10.94 26.32
N ASN A 293 -2.76 11.20 25.88
CA ASN A 293 -3.83 11.72 26.71
C ASN A 293 -5.03 10.77 26.63
N PRO A 294 -4.98 9.58 27.25
CA PRO A 294 -6.10 8.65 27.24
C PRO A 294 -7.26 9.19 28.10
N SER A 295 -8.46 9.21 27.54
CA SER A 295 -9.69 9.65 28.24
C SER A 295 -10.23 8.53 29.12
N CYS A 296 -9.45 8.12 30.13
CA CYS A 296 -9.75 6.96 30.99
C CYS A 296 -11.09 7.07 31.73
N VAL A 297 -11.56 8.28 32.03
CA VAL A 297 -12.85 8.55 32.69
C VAL A 297 -14.04 8.17 31.80
N SER A 298 -13.94 8.40 30.49
CA SER A 298 -14.98 8.07 29.51
C SER A 298 -14.72 6.76 28.76
N CYS A 299 -13.87 5.89 29.31
CA CYS A 299 -13.53 4.62 28.68
C CYS A 299 -14.54 3.53 29.09
N PRO A 300 -15.27 2.90 28.14
CA PRO A 300 -16.32 1.92 28.44
C PRO A 300 -15.78 0.68 29.17
N VAL A 301 -14.51 0.34 28.95
CA VAL A 301 -13.81 -0.81 29.57
C VAL A 301 -12.83 -0.38 30.67
N SER A 302 -13.04 0.79 31.27
CA SER A 302 -12.20 1.32 32.35
C SER A 302 -12.21 0.43 33.61
N GLY A 303 -13.33 -0.23 33.90
CA GLY A 303 -13.46 -1.16 35.04
C GLY A 303 -12.58 -2.41 34.92
N GLN A 304 -12.25 -2.84 33.70
CA GLN A 304 -11.41 -4.00 33.40
C GLN A 304 -9.95 -3.63 33.10
N CYS A 305 -9.58 -2.35 33.23
CA CYS A 305 -8.25 -1.86 32.91
C CYS A 305 -7.29 -1.98 34.10
N ARG A 306 -6.43 -3.02 34.10
CA ARG A 306 -5.49 -3.27 35.20
C ARG A 306 -4.56 -2.10 35.47
N VAL A 307 -3.98 -1.48 34.44
CA VAL A 307 -3.06 -0.34 34.63
C VAL A 307 -3.78 0.88 35.21
N LEU A 308 -5.04 1.12 34.84
CA LEU A 308 -5.85 2.19 35.44
C LEU A 308 -6.20 1.89 36.92
N SER A 309 -6.39 0.62 37.27
CA SER A 309 -6.56 0.20 38.66
C SER A 309 -5.27 0.45 39.46
N MET A 310 -4.12 -0.01 38.94
CA MET A 310 -2.80 0.22 39.54
C MET A 310 -2.51 1.72 39.74
N SER A 311 -2.75 2.56 38.73
CA SER A 311 -2.47 4.00 38.81
C SER A 311 -3.35 4.77 39.81
N LYS A 312 -4.45 4.17 40.30
CA LYS A 312 -5.26 4.74 41.39
C LYS A 312 -4.69 4.42 42.78
N HIS A 313 -3.88 3.37 42.89
CA HIS A 313 -3.26 2.92 44.14
C HIS A 313 -1.79 3.35 44.26
N ASP A 314 -1.09 3.50 43.13
CA ASP A 314 0.30 3.94 43.05
C ASP A 314 0.43 5.05 42.00
N SER A 315 0.75 6.26 42.46
CA SER A 315 0.94 7.46 41.61
C SER A 315 2.18 7.40 40.71
N SER A 316 3.08 6.43 40.90
CA SER A 316 4.24 6.22 40.02
C SER A 316 3.89 5.44 38.75
N VAL A 317 2.76 4.73 38.71
CA VAL A 317 2.31 3.94 37.56
C VAL A 317 1.45 4.82 36.65
N LEU A 318 1.92 5.12 35.44
CA LEU A 318 1.13 5.87 34.45
C LEU A 318 0.58 4.96 33.36
N VAL A 319 -0.70 5.16 32.99
CA VAL A 319 -1.35 4.48 31.85
C VAL A 319 -0.60 4.71 30.52
N THR A 320 0.14 5.83 30.42
CA THR A 320 0.97 6.18 29.26
C THR A 320 2.21 5.31 29.07
N ASP A 321 2.68 4.63 30.12
CA ASP A 321 3.91 3.83 30.08
C ASP A 321 3.70 2.44 29.46
N TYR A 322 2.43 2.07 29.25
CA TYR A 322 2.00 0.79 28.71
C TYR A 322 1.46 0.96 27.28
N PRO A 323 2.00 0.24 26.27
CA PRO A 323 3.22 -0.58 26.32
C PRO A 323 4.49 0.29 26.27
N ILE A 324 5.65 -0.27 26.62
CA ILE A 324 6.91 0.46 26.62
C ILE A 324 7.21 1.11 25.25
N LYS A 325 7.65 2.36 25.30
CA LYS A 325 7.97 3.16 24.13
C LYS A 325 9.25 2.65 23.46
N VAL A 326 9.10 2.06 22.27
CA VAL A 326 10.26 1.60 21.47
C VAL A 326 10.95 2.79 20.81
N GLU A 327 12.27 2.91 21.00
CA GLU A 327 13.08 3.89 20.28
C GLU A 327 13.02 3.67 18.75
N LYS A 328 13.20 4.76 18.01
CA LYS A 328 13.21 4.73 16.54
C LYS A 328 14.66 4.68 16.06
N THR A 329 14.95 3.73 15.19
CA THR A 329 16.23 3.67 14.46
C THR A 329 16.50 5.01 13.77
N LYS A 330 17.75 5.48 13.83
CA LYS A 330 18.17 6.69 13.13
C LYS A 330 17.99 6.53 11.63
N GLN A 331 17.57 7.59 10.96
CA GLN A 331 17.37 7.61 9.50
C GLN A 331 18.74 7.71 8.83
N ARG A 332 18.93 7.05 7.68
CA ARG A 332 20.13 7.28 6.86
C ARG A 332 20.02 8.64 6.15
N HIS A 333 21.14 9.26 5.87
CA HIS A 333 21.21 10.53 5.15
C HIS A 333 21.67 10.27 3.72
N ASP A 334 20.78 10.55 2.75
CA ASP A 334 21.04 10.37 1.32
C ASP A 334 21.08 11.75 0.65
N ILE A 335 21.86 11.93 -0.42
CA ILE A 335 21.96 13.21 -1.15
C ILE A 335 21.67 12.98 -2.64
N SER A 336 20.94 13.90 -3.27
CA SER A 336 20.63 13.85 -4.70
C SER A 336 20.67 15.24 -5.34
N ALA A 337 21.05 15.29 -6.61
CA ALA A 337 20.84 16.45 -7.48
C ALA A 337 19.77 16.12 -8.52
N ALA A 338 18.67 16.86 -8.50
CA ALA A 338 17.58 16.79 -9.46
C ALA A 338 17.66 17.96 -10.45
N CYS A 339 17.52 17.67 -11.74
CA CYS A 339 17.59 18.64 -12.82
C CYS A 339 16.26 18.65 -13.58
N VAL A 340 15.54 19.76 -13.50
CA VAL A 340 14.34 20.01 -14.29
C VAL A 340 14.78 20.45 -15.67
N VAL A 341 14.73 19.52 -16.63
CA VAL A 341 15.09 19.78 -18.03
C VAL A 341 13.83 20.22 -18.78
N GLU A 342 13.85 21.46 -19.23
CA GLU A 342 12.81 22.10 -20.04
C GLU A 342 13.32 22.27 -21.47
N ILE A 343 12.63 21.66 -22.43
CA ILE A 343 12.98 21.70 -23.84
C ILE A 343 12.02 22.67 -24.54
N LEU A 344 12.56 23.73 -25.12
CA LEU A 344 11.79 24.68 -25.93
C LEU A 344 11.56 24.12 -27.33
N GLY A 345 10.30 24.07 -27.78
CA GLY A 345 9.92 23.79 -29.15
C GLY A 345 10.56 24.75 -30.17
N GLY A 346 10.84 24.22 -31.37
CA GLY A 346 11.28 24.99 -32.54
C GLY A 346 10.11 25.25 -33.49
N GLN A 347 10.12 26.39 -34.18
CA GLN A 347 8.99 26.89 -34.98
C GLN A 347 8.66 26.00 -36.19
N ASP A 348 7.37 25.73 -36.37
CA ASP A 348 6.74 25.57 -37.69
C ASP A 348 5.47 26.45 -37.74
N GLY A 349 5.60 27.63 -38.36
CA GLY A 349 4.54 28.41 -39.01
C GLY A 349 3.28 28.87 -38.24
N SER A 350 3.07 28.49 -36.98
CA SER A 350 1.75 28.63 -36.33
C SER A 350 1.72 29.73 -35.26
N GLU A 351 1.16 30.88 -35.59
CA GLU A 351 0.88 31.97 -34.62
C GLU A 351 -0.32 31.64 -33.70
N ILE A 352 -0.11 30.84 -32.65
CA ILE A 352 -1.02 30.80 -31.49
C ILE A 352 -0.22 30.85 -30.19
N ASN A 353 -0.73 31.58 -29.20
CA ASN A 353 -0.06 31.92 -27.94
C ASN A 353 0.42 30.70 -27.12
N GLN A 354 1.58 30.89 -26.48
CA GLN A 354 2.38 30.01 -25.60
C GLN A 354 3.58 29.33 -26.29
N PRO A 355 4.80 29.40 -25.74
CA PRO A 355 5.90 28.55 -26.21
C PRO A 355 5.61 27.09 -25.84
N ASP A 356 5.64 26.17 -26.81
CA ASP A 356 5.52 24.71 -26.56
C ASP A 356 6.79 24.20 -25.85
N SER A 357 6.85 24.45 -24.54
CA SER A 357 7.90 24.00 -23.64
C SER A 357 7.51 22.67 -23.02
N ARG A 358 8.35 21.64 -23.19
CA ARG A 358 8.11 20.30 -22.63
C ARG A 358 9.17 19.91 -21.61
N PHE A 359 8.72 19.30 -20.52
CA PHE A 359 9.55 18.84 -19.42
C PHE A 359 9.88 17.36 -19.57
N LEU A 360 11.15 17.03 -19.42
CA LEU A 360 11.63 15.66 -19.44
C LEU A 360 11.42 14.98 -18.09
N LEU A 361 10.75 13.83 -18.10
CA LEU A 361 10.59 12.93 -16.95
C LEU A 361 11.19 11.56 -17.24
N VAL A 362 11.77 10.94 -16.20
CA VAL A 362 12.22 9.55 -16.19
C VAL A 362 11.31 8.71 -15.30
N LYS A 363 11.08 7.46 -15.70
CA LYS A 363 10.45 6.47 -14.83
C LYS A 363 11.54 5.79 -14.01
N ARG A 364 11.38 5.77 -12.69
CA ARG A 364 12.26 5.02 -11.79
C ARG A 364 12.14 3.51 -12.09
N PRO A 365 13.19 2.70 -11.83
CA PRO A 365 13.13 1.24 -11.96
C PRO A 365 11.92 0.63 -11.24
N ASP A 366 11.44 -0.53 -11.68
CA ASP A 366 10.27 -1.19 -11.08
C ASP A 366 10.55 -1.81 -9.69
N GLU A 367 11.77 -1.62 -9.15
CA GLU A 367 12.20 -1.99 -7.80
C GLU A 367 12.87 -0.84 -7.04
N GLY A 368 13.01 -1.00 -5.72
CA GLY A 368 13.68 -0.03 -4.84
C GLY A 368 12.80 1.14 -4.38
N LEU A 369 13.44 2.26 -4.04
CA LEU A 369 12.78 3.46 -3.53
C LEU A 369 11.96 4.13 -4.64
N LEU A 370 10.67 4.39 -4.37
CA LEU A 370 9.72 5.02 -5.29
C LEU A 370 9.61 4.29 -6.65
N ALA A 371 9.68 2.95 -6.61
CA ALA A 371 9.66 2.06 -7.75
C ALA A 371 8.53 2.36 -8.77
N GLY A 372 8.88 2.42 -10.05
CA GLY A 372 7.95 2.61 -11.17
C GLY A 372 7.28 3.99 -11.28
N LEU A 373 7.70 4.98 -10.47
CA LEU A 373 7.13 6.34 -10.47
C LEU A 373 7.92 7.30 -11.35
N TRP A 374 7.26 8.37 -11.80
CA TRP A 374 7.88 9.43 -12.59
C TRP A 374 8.59 10.47 -11.72
N GLU A 375 9.79 10.89 -12.16
CA GLU A 375 10.57 11.97 -11.57
C GLU A 375 11.32 12.78 -12.65
N PHE A 376 11.85 13.95 -12.26
CA PHE A 376 12.82 14.66 -13.09
C PHE A 376 14.17 13.93 -13.08
N PRO A 377 14.98 14.03 -14.16
CA PRO A 377 16.36 13.57 -14.20
C PRO A 377 17.11 13.82 -12.89
N SER A 378 17.52 12.75 -12.20
CA SER A 378 18.17 12.84 -10.90
C SER A 378 19.39 11.95 -10.81
N VAL A 379 20.39 12.38 -10.04
CA VAL A 379 21.57 11.59 -9.68
C VAL A 379 21.69 11.51 -8.17
N MET A 380 22.14 10.37 -7.65
CA MET A 380 22.52 10.21 -6.25
C MET A 380 23.97 10.64 -6.07
N LEU A 381 24.29 11.19 -4.90
CA LEU A 381 25.62 11.71 -4.56
C LEU A 381 26.07 11.10 -3.23
N ASP A 382 27.31 10.63 -3.17
CA ASP A 382 27.88 9.97 -1.98
C ASP A 382 28.20 10.96 -0.84
N GLU A 383 28.41 12.24 -1.18
CA GLU A 383 28.81 13.31 -0.27
C GLU A 383 28.21 14.67 -0.72
N GLU A 384 28.27 15.70 0.12
CA GLU A 384 27.91 17.06 -0.29
C GLU A 384 29.01 17.63 -1.20
N VAL A 385 28.63 18.07 -2.40
CA VAL A 385 29.57 18.55 -3.43
C VAL A 385 29.14 19.90 -4.00
N ASP A 386 30.10 20.64 -4.54
CA ASP A 386 29.89 21.97 -5.11
C ASP A 386 28.99 21.96 -6.36
N LEU A 387 28.53 23.14 -6.78
CA LEU A 387 27.68 23.28 -7.97
C LEU A 387 28.36 22.73 -9.24
N THR A 388 29.69 22.86 -9.35
CA THR A 388 30.45 22.37 -10.51
C THR A 388 30.38 20.85 -10.65
N ARG A 389 30.62 20.12 -9.55
CA ARG A 389 30.54 18.66 -9.50
C ARG A 389 29.10 18.17 -9.63
N ARG A 390 28.12 18.82 -8.97
CA ARG A 390 26.67 18.54 -9.19
C ARG A 390 26.32 18.60 -10.68
N ARG A 391 26.68 19.68 -11.37
CA ARG A 391 26.44 19.88 -12.81
C ARG A 391 27.11 18.82 -13.67
N LYS A 392 28.35 18.44 -13.35
CA LYS A 392 29.11 17.42 -14.09
C LYS A 392 28.43 16.05 -14.03
N GLU A 393 27.94 15.62 -12.86
CA GLU A 393 27.25 14.33 -12.72
C GLU A 393 25.89 14.34 -13.44
N VAL A 394 25.13 15.44 -13.35
CA VAL A 394 23.88 15.64 -14.11
C VAL A 394 24.15 15.61 -15.62
N ASP A 395 25.18 16.28 -16.11
CA ASP A 395 25.53 16.31 -17.53
C ASP A 395 25.99 14.93 -18.03
N CYS A 396 26.72 14.18 -17.20
CA CYS A 396 27.10 12.79 -17.47
C CYS A 396 25.85 11.91 -17.61
N PHE A 397 24.88 12.03 -16.70
CA PHE A 397 23.60 11.34 -16.77
C PHE A 397 22.80 11.71 -18.01
N LEU A 398 22.57 13.00 -18.28
CA LEU A 398 21.80 13.45 -19.45
C LEU A 398 22.45 13.03 -20.77
N LYS A 399 23.78 13.09 -20.87
CA LYS A 399 24.51 12.63 -22.05
C LYS A 399 24.44 11.11 -22.22
N LYS A 400 24.59 10.33 -21.15
CA LYS A 400 24.55 8.86 -21.20
C LYS A 400 23.15 8.33 -21.49
N SER A 401 22.14 8.90 -20.85
CA SER A 401 20.75 8.41 -20.88
C SER A 401 19.93 8.93 -22.06
N PHE A 402 20.25 10.13 -22.56
CA PHE A 402 19.43 10.84 -23.57
C PHE A 402 20.20 11.36 -24.78
N SER A 403 21.50 11.05 -24.86
CA SER A 403 22.44 11.66 -25.81
C SER A 403 22.48 13.20 -25.77
N LEU A 404 21.91 13.86 -24.75
CA LEU A 404 21.85 15.33 -24.67
C LEU A 404 23.26 15.88 -24.37
N ASP A 405 23.90 16.46 -25.38
CA ASP A 405 25.24 17.02 -25.31
C ASP A 405 25.22 18.45 -25.85
N SER A 406 25.45 19.41 -24.95
CA SER A 406 25.43 20.85 -25.21
C SER A 406 26.46 21.33 -26.24
N LYS A 407 27.47 20.50 -26.54
CA LYS A 407 28.44 20.77 -27.61
C LYS A 407 27.97 20.24 -28.96
N LYS A 408 27.11 19.21 -28.98
CA LYS A 408 26.68 18.52 -30.20
C LYS A 408 25.26 18.92 -30.61
N ASN A 409 24.23 18.44 -29.92
CA ASN A 409 22.86 18.37 -30.44
C ASN A 409 21.82 19.26 -29.73
N CYS A 410 22.14 19.82 -28.57
CA CYS A 410 21.34 20.88 -27.94
C CYS A 410 22.19 22.15 -27.74
N SER A 411 21.51 23.29 -27.52
CA SER A 411 22.10 24.49 -26.94
C SER A 411 21.44 24.78 -25.60
N ILE A 412 22.23 25.22 -24.63
CA ILE A 412 21.74 25.66 -23.32
C ILE A 412 21.25 27.10 -23.48
N VAL A 413 20.01 27.36 -23.11
CA VAL A 413 19.38 28.69 -23.12
C VAL A 413 19.56 29.38 -21.76
N SER A 414 19.39 28.64 -20.67
CA SER A 414 19.62 29.08 -19.29
C SER A 414 19.89 27.85 -18.41
N ARG A 415 20.65 28.03 -17.32
CA ARG A 415 20.97 26.96 -16.38
C ARG A 415 21.19 27.54 -14.97
N GLU A 416 20.19 27.40 -14.11
CA GLU A 416 20.12 28.09 -12.82
C GLU A 416 20.10 27.11 -11.64
N ASP A 417 20.86 27.41 -10.57
CA ASP A 417 20.76 26.70 -9.30
C ASP A 417 19.55 27.26 -8.53
N VAL A 418 18.48 26.47 -8.43
CA VAL A 418 17.19 26.91 -7.88
C VAL A 418 17.18 26.84 -6.35
N GLY A 419 18.06 26.01 -5.78
CA GLY A 419 18.27 25.85 -4.34
C GLY A 419 18.16 24.39 -3.89
N GLU A 420 17.98 24.18 -2.58
CA GLU A 420 17.94 22.85 -1.98
C GLU A 420 16.75 22.69 -1.01
N PHE A 421 16.38 21.43 -0.74
CA PHE A 421 15.48 21.08 0.35
C PHE A 421 15.74 19.68 0.89
N VAL A 422 15.25 19.39 2.09
CA VAL A 422 15.21 18.03 2.64
C VAL A 422 13.83 17.41 2.46
N HIS A 423 13.79 16.18 1.94
CA HIS A 423 12.63 15.30 1.93
C HIS A 423 12.81 14.18 2.95
N ILE A 424 11.79 13.89 3.76
CA ILE A 424 11.88 12.91 4.85
C ILE A 424 10.97 11.73 4.54
N PHE A 425 11.59 10.57 4.33
CA PHE A 425 10.96 9.26 4.39
C PHE A 425 11.12 8.68 5.80
N SER A 426 10.39 7.62 6.13
CA SER A 426 10.49 7.00 7.47
C SER A 426 11.89 6.50 7.83
N HIS A 427 12.67 6.04 6.84
CA HIS A 427 14.02 5.48 7.01
C HIS A 427 15.14 6.30 6.35
N ILE A 428 14.80 7.38 5.62
CA ILE A 428 15.77 8.18 4.83
C ILE A 428 15.47 9.67 5.03
N ARG A 429 16.51 10.45 5.30
CA ARG A 429 16.53 11.90 5.18
C ARG A 429 17.27 12.26 3.88
N LEU A 430 16.53 12.58 2.82
CA LEU A 430 17.08 12.86 1.49
C LEU A 430 17.28 14.37 1.31
N LYS A 431 18.51 14.83 1.15
CA LYS A 431 18.82 16.21 0.70
C LYS A 431 18.73 16.25 -0.82
N VAL A 432 17.93 17.16 -1.37
CA VAL A 432 17.72 17.33 -2.81
C VAL A 432 18.16 18.74 -3.21
N TYR A 433 19.19 18.80 -4.06
CA TYR A 433 19.55 19.99 -4.83
C TYR A 433 18.68 20.08 -6.08
N VAL A 434 18.25 21.28 -6.46
CA VAL A 434 17.37 21.52 -7.61
C VAL A 434 18.03 22.48 -8.59
N GLU A 435 18.20 22.03 -9.82
CA GLU A 435 18.65 22.83 -10.96
C GLU A 435 17.54 22.94 -12.01
N LEU A 436 17.45 24.10 -12.66
CA LEU A 436 16.65 24.31 -13.88
C LEU A 436 17.61 24.36 -15.07
N LEU A 437 17.37 23.54 -16.09
CA LEU A 437 18.13 23.51 -17.34
C LEU A 437 17.19 23.70 -18.53
N ILE A 438 17.25 24.87 -19.16
CA ILE A 438 16.44 25.19 -20.35
C ILE A 438 17.28 24.91 -21.60
N LEU A 439 16.79 24.04 -22.47
CA LEU A 439 17.47 23.59 -23.70
C LEU A 439 16.67 23.97 -24.95
N ARG A 440 17.40 24.15 -26.06
CA ARG A 440 16.85 24.14 -27.42
C ARG A 440 17.55 23.05 -28.23
N LEU A 441 16.79 22.23 -28.93
CA LEU A 441 17.33 21.14 -29.77
C LEU A 441 17.71 21.67 -31.16
N LYS A 442 18.88 21.28 -31.68
CA LYS A 442 19.38 21.78 -32.97
C LYS A 442 18.74 21.12 -34.20
N GLY A 443 18.06 19.99 -34.03
CA GLY A 443 17.34 19.27 -35.08
C GLY A 443 15.83 19.22 -34.88
N GLY A 444 15.27 20.07 -34.01
CA GLY A 444 13.87 19.95 -33.59
C GLY A 444 13.63 18.81 -32.59
N MET A 445 12.37 18.66 -32.15
CA MET A 445 12.01 17.71 -31.10
C MET A 445 11.78 16.29 -31.64
N ASN A 446 11.08 16.15 -32.78
CA ASN A 446 10.71 14.85 -33.37
C ASN A 446 11.95 13.99 -33.68
N ASP A 447 12.96 14.60 -34.31
CA ASP A 447 14.28 14.03 -34.56
C ASP A 447 14.99 13.46 -33.33
N TRP A 448 14.75 14.02 -32.15
CA TRP A 448 15.33 13.54 -30.91
C TRP A 448 14.47 12.43 -30.30
N LEU A 449 13.14 12.57 -30.31
CA LEU A 449 12.18 11.55 -29.87
C LEU A 449 12.42 10.21 -30.58
N GLU A 450 12.53 10.22 -31.92
CA GLU A 450 12.80 9.01 -32.72
C GLU A 450 14.11 8.31 -32.33
N LYS A 451 15.16 9.10 -32.03
CA LYS A 451 16.48 8.58 -31.62
C LYS A 451 16.45 7.97 -30.21
N GLN A 452 15.54 8.41 -29.34
CA GLN A 452 15.40 7.89 -27.97
C GLN A 452 14.53 6.61 -27.85
N ASN A 453 13.73 6.27 -28.86
CA ASN A 453 12.90 5.04 -28.87
C ASN A 453 13.69 3.72 -28.86
N LYS A 454 15.03 3.78 -28.85
CA LYS A 454 15.94 2.63 -28.73
C LYS A 454 16.61 2.49 -27.34
N GLY A 455 16.26 3.36 -26.40
CA GLY A 455 16.84 3.36 -25.04
C GLY A 455 16.21 2.33 -24.09
N THR A 456 16.97 1.88 -23.10
CA THR A 456 16.54 0.91 -22.08
C THR A 456 15.72 1.54 -20.94
N MET A 457 15.84 2.85 -20.72
CA MET A 457 15.15 3.58 -19.65
C MET A 457 13.83 4.15 -20.19
N ALA A 458 12.74 3.98 -19.46
CA ALA A 458 11.47 4.63 -19.80
C ALA A 458 11.50 6.12 -19.40
N TRP A 459 11.10 6.98 -20.34
CA TRP A 459 11.06 8.44 -20.20
C TRP A 459 9.81 8.98 -20.90
N LYS A 460 9.39 10.21 -20.57
CA LYS A 460 8.38 10.95 -21.34
C LYS A 460 8.65 12.45 -21.31
N CYS A 461 8.22 13.14 -22.37
CA CYS A 461 8.19 14.60 -22.41
C CYS A 461 6.74 15.08 -22.31
N VAL A 462 6.44 15.90 -21.31
CA VAL A 462 5.09 16.42 -21.03
C VAL A 462 5.08 17.94 -21.08
N ASP A 463 4.00 18.54 -21.57
CA ASP A 463 3.76 19.97 -21.45
C ASP A 463 3.44 20.37 -20.00
N ASN A 464 3.25 21.68 -19.78
CA ASN A 464 3.02 22.26 -18.45
C ASN A 464 1.65 21.88 -17.84
N GLU A 465 0.62 21.65 -18.66
CA GLU A 465 -0.72 21.30 -18.20
C GLU A 465 -0.76 19.83 -17.76
N ALA A 466 -0.25 18.93 -18.61
CA ALA A 466 -0.09 17.52 -18.28
C ALA A 466 0.78 17.33 -17.02
N LEU A 467 1.91 18.04 -16.91
CA LEU A 467 2.79 17.97 -15.74
C LEU A 467 2.10 18.43 -14.44
N SER A 468 1.24 19.44 -14.52
CA SER A 468 0.48 19.95 -13.36
C SER A 468 -0.57 18.95 -12.87
N ASN A 469 -1.24 18.29 -13.82
CA ASN A 469 -2.32 17.33 -13.58
C ASN A 469 -1.81 15.91 -13.22
N MET A 470 -0.57 15.55 -13.58
CA MET A 470 0.02 14.25 -13.29
C MET A 470 0.07 13.91 -11.78
N GLY A 471 -0.07 12.62 -11.49
CA GLY A 471 0.08 12.03 -10.15
C GLY A 471 1.52 11.95 -9.65
N LEU A 472 2.21 13.10 -9.55
CA LEU A 472 3.59 13.18 -9.08
C LEU A 472 3.72 13.00 -7.57
N THR A 473 4.83 12.38 -7.14
CA THR A 473 5.18 12.23 -5.72
C THR A 473 5.37 13.60 -5.05
N SER A 474 5.20 13.67 -3.72
CA SER A 474 5.40 14.91 -2.95
C SER A 474 6.81 15.51 -3.08
N GLY A 475 7.83 14.68 -3.29
CA GLY A 475 9.19 15.15 -3.56
C GLY A 475 9.31 15.82 -4.94
N VAL A 476 8.82 15.13 -5.98
CA VAL A 476 8.87 15.62 -7.38
C VAL A 476 7.98 16.86 -7.57
N ARG A 477 6.76 16.86 -7.00
CA ARG A 477 5.86 18.03 -7.01
C ARG A 477 6.49 19.24 -6.31
N LYS A 478 7.29 19.02 -5.26
CA LYS A 478 8.05 20.10 -4.58
C LYS A 478 9.19 20.64 -5.46
N VAL A 479 9.93 19.78 -6.17
CA VAL A 479 10.93 20.20 -7.17
C VAL A 479 10.30 21.11 -8.24
N TYR A 480 9.19 20.68 -8.84
CA TYR A 480 8.46 21.47 -9.83
C TYR A 480 7.97 22.82 -9.25
N THR A 481 7.36 22.79 -8.06
CA THR A 481 6.89 24.00 -7.37
C THR A 481 8.02 25.00 -7.06
N MET A 482 9.26 24.53 -6.82
CA MET A 482 10.42 25.40 -6.63
C MET A 482 10.83 26.09 -7.93
N VAL A 483 10.84 25.36 -9.06
CA VAL A 483 11.11 25.92 -10.40
C VAL A 483 10.07 26.96 -10.79
N GLU A 484 8.79 26.67 -10.61
CA GLU A 484 7.71 27.62 -10.94
C GLU A 484 7.83 28.93 -10.15
N LYS A 485 8.08 28.83 -8.83
CA LYS A 485 8.32 30.00 -7.97
C LYS A 485 9.60 30.77 -8.35
N PHE A 486 10.62 30.09 -8.88
CA PHE A 486 11.84 30.72 -9.35
C PHE A 486 11.58 31.51 -10.65
N LYS A 487 10.92 30.91 -11.64
CA LYS A 487 10.51 31.58 -12.90
C LYS A 487 9.67 32.84 -12.64
N GLN A 488 8.69 32.74 -11.75
CA GLN A 488 7.82 33.87 -11.38
C GLN A 488 8.60 35.05 -10.78
N LYS A 489 9.57 34.78 -9.90
CA LYS A 489 10.46 35.81 -9.32
C LYS A 489 11.32 36.50 -10.39
N GLY A 490 11.90 35.75 -11.32
CA GLY A 490 12.70 36.31 -12.42
C GLY A 490 11.90 37.20 -13.38
N SER A 491 10.63 36.88 -13.61
CA SER A 491 9.72 37.70 -14.41
C SER A 491 9.39 39.04 -13.72
N THR A 492 9.10 39.00 -12.41
CA THR A 492 8.79 40.22 -11.64
C THR A 492 9.98 41.18 -11.54
N THR A 493 11.21 40.70 -11.37
CA THR A 493 12.40 41.58 -11.37
C THR A 493 12.65 42.26 -12.71
N ASN A 494 12.42 41.57 -13.83
CA ASN A 494 12.53 42.17 -15.17
C ASN A 494 11.44 43.21 -15.49
N SER A 495 10.28 43.14 -14.82
CA SER A 495 9.22 44.15 -14.97
C SER A 495 9.55 45.49 -14.29
N ILE A 496 10.47 45.51 -13.32
CA ILE A 496 10.80 46.70 -12.51
C ILE A 496 11.93 47.52 -13.14
N SER A 497 12.85 46.88 -13.88
CA SER A 497 13.99 47.56 -14.52
C SER A 497 13.62 48.43 -15.74
N SER A 498 12.43 48.28 -16.30
CA SER A 498 11.95 49.04 -17.47
C SER A 498 11.37 50.44 -17.14
N ARG A 499 11.15 50.76 -15.84
CA ARG A 499 10.57 52.05 -15.40
C ARG A 499 11.56 52.94 -14.64
N LYS A 500 12.69 53.31 -15.26
CA LYS A 500 13.48 54.50 -14.86
C LYS A 500 14.43 55.00 -15.96
N ARG A 501 13.87 55.63 -17.00
CA ARG A 501 14.64 56.46 -17.94
C ARG A 501 13.86 57.68 -18.46
N THR A 502 13.21 58.41 -17.56
CA THR A 502 12.64 59.74 -17.83
C THR A 502 13.73 60.81 -17.76
N SER A 503 13.83 61.62 -18.81
CA SER A 503 14.91 62.61 -19.00
C SER A 503 14.83 63.78 -18.01
N SER A 504 15.89 64.02 -17.25
CA SER A 504 16.08 65.27 -16.52
C SER A 504 16.51 66.40 -17.46
N LYS A 505 15.54 67.06 -18.12
CA LYS A 505 15.78 68.35 -18.78
C LYS A 505 16.10 69.41 -17.71
N LYS A 506 17.28 70.00 -17.78
CA LYS A 506 17.61 71.22 -17.01
C LYS A 506 16.69 72.36 -17.47
N LEU A 507 15.99 72.98 -16.53
CA LEU A 507 15.38 74.31 -16.69
C LEU A 507 16.13 75.29 -15.77
N ARG A 508 16.61 76.38 -16.34
CA ARG A 508 17.15 77.55 -15.63
C ARG A 508 16.04 78.59 -15.49
N CYS A 509 15.81 79.06 -14.27
CA CYS A 509 15.27 80.35 -13.83
C CYS A 509 15.03 80.20 -12.31
N SER A 510 15.36 81.14 -11.43
CA SER A 510 15.89 82.51 -11.61
C SER A 510 17.02 82.76 -10.61
#